data_AF-A0A845GRV2-F1
#
_entry.id   AF-A0A845GRV2-F1
#
_cell.length_a   1.000
_cell.length_b   1.000
_cell.length_c   1.000
_cell.angle_alpha   90.00
_cell.angle_beta   90.00
_cell.angle_gamma   90.00
#
_symmetry.space_group_name_H-M   'P 1'
#
loop_
_entity.id
_entity.type
_entity.pdbx_description
1 polymer ?
#
loop_
_entity_poly.entity_id
_entity_poly.type
_entity_poly.pdbx_seq_one_letter_code
_entity_poly.pdbx_strand_id
1 'polypeptide(L)'
;MRFTENSFGRIILALGAVALASVALTAYTTQTNEYEQQMEFVKKYYNEYLSVPDGQRRPPPEAYFSRQLAQLLATRRQLCERLARDGGRCDDIAETLSPTAASDAGGFTFDKAGLREVHFGGTTVDVLDKPPSEDSIPVGRRYLLVKQAEGWRVANILYSRWGYFSTDNSMRQDVEEDIQSRLFRAGDIQVTAGKVFQVLKNENTLADAERYIKYPVQLCGKDGLCSTAQKDDPKVRQTIADWHAAHYNRVGDDPDDDHRFVIPTMARVPAEPAEEGKVVVLDALSYTFQDQAWWISKIDLSKVIVSGARHVIQ
;
A
#
# COMPACT_ATOMS: atom_id res chain seq x y z
N MET A 1 4.41 -79.95 21.39
CA MET A 1 4.45 -78.57 21.94
C MET A 1 3.03 -78.03 21.98
N ARG A 2 2.45 -77.84 23.18
CA ARG A 2 1.14 -77.20 23.34
C ARG A 2 1.38 -75.70 23.51
N PHE A 3 1.12 -74.92 22.47
CA PHE A 3 0.95 -73.47 22.63
C PHE A 3 -0.35 -73.25 23.41
N THR A 4 -0.24 -72.69 24.61
CA THR A 4 -1.40 -72.36 25.44
C THR A 4 -2.07 -71.11 24.88
N GLU A 5 -3.41 -71.07 24.84
CA GLU A 5 -4.21 -69.94 24.33
C GLU A 5 -3.80 -68.57 24.92
N ASN A 6 -3.27 -68.55 26.14
CA ASN A 6 -2.76 -67.34 26.81
C ASN A 6 -1.52 -66.73 26.14
N SER A 7 -0.75 -67.48 25.36
CA SER A 7 0.41 -66.97 24.63
C SER A 7 0.00 -66.16 23.40
N PHE A 8 -1.09 -66.53 22.73
CA PHE A 8 -1.55 -65.88 21.50
C PHE A 8 -2.12 -64.48 21.80
N GLY A 9 -2.91 -64.32 22.86
CA GLY A 9 -3.43 -63.03 23.30
C GLY A 9 -2.33 -62.03 23.72
N ARG A 10 -1.26 -62.51 24.36
CA ARG A 10 -0.10 -61.67 24.75
C ARG A 10 0.72 -61.22 23.55
N ILE A 11 0.87 -62.06 22.53
CA ILE A 11 1.57 -61.71 21.28
C ILE A 11 0.77 -60.65 20.51
N ILE A 12 -0.55 -60.79 20.40
CA ILE A 12 -1.41 -59.81 19.72
C ILE A 12 -1.39 -58.45 20.45
N LEU A 13 -1.47 -58.43 21.78
CA LEU A 13 -1.38 -57.20 22.57
C LEU A 13 0.00 -56.52 22.44
N ALA A 14 1.08 -57.29 22.46
CA ALA A 14 2.43 -56.76 22.28
C ALA A 14 2.65 -56.19 20.86
N LEU A 15 2.17 -56.88 19.82
CA LEU A 15 2.23 -56.38 18.44
C LEU A 15 1.37 -55.12 18.24
N GLY A 16 0.19 -55.06 18.85
CA GLY A 16 -0.66 -53.87 18.84
C GLY A 16 -0.01 -52.66 19.52
N ALA A 17 0.65 -52.87 20.66
CA ALA A 17 1.38 -51.81 21.36
C ALA A 17 2.59 -51.30 20.56
N VAL A 18 3.33 -52.19 19.89
CA VAL A 18 4.48 -51.83 19.03
C VAL A 18 4.03 -51.07 17.78
N ALA A 19 2.91 -51.48 17.16
CA ALA A 19 2.35 -50.77 16.01
C ALA A 19 1.88 -49.35 16.39
N LEU A 20 1.19 -49.19 17.52
CA LEU A 20 0.78 -47.87 18.03
C LEU A 20 1.99 -46.99 18.39
N ALA A 21 3.01 -47.54 19.04
CA ALA A 21 4.25 -46.80 19.35
C ALA A 21 4.99 -46.34 18.09
N SER A 22 5.00 -47.18 17.04
CA SER A 22 5.62 -46.86 15.76
C SER A 22 4.84 -45.75 15.03
N VAL A 23 3.50 -45.85 14.99
CA VAL A 23 2.64 -44.81 14.43
C VAL A 23 2.81 -43.48 15.18
N ALA A 24 2.81 -43.51 16.52
CA ALA A 24 3.04 -42.32 17.34
C ALA A 24 4.41 -41.68 17.10
N LEU A 25 5.47 -42.49 16.97
CA LEU A 25 6.82 -42.00 16.67
C LEU A 25 6.91 -41.39 15.25
N THR A 26 6.27 -42.00 14.26
CA THR A 26 6.21 -41.44 12.89
C THR A 26 5.39 -40.15 12.83
N ALA A 27 4.27 -40.07 13.57
CA ALA A 27 3.48 -38.85 13.65
C ALA A 27 4.25 -37.71 14.32
N TYR A 28 4.94 -38.01 15.43
CA TYR A 28 5.77 -37.04 16.15
C TYR A 28 6.93 -36.53 15.29
N THR A 29 7.69 -37.43 14.66
CA THR A 29 8.81 -37.03 13.79
C THR A 29 8.35 -36.24 12.57
N THR A 30 7.21 -36.61 11.97
CA THR A 30 6.62 -35.85 10.85
C THR A 30 6.23 -34.45 11.30
N GLN A 31 5.61 -34.32 12.48
CA GLN A 31 5.19 -33.03 13.02
C GLN A 31 6.38 -32.12 13.36
N THR A 32 7.44 -32.66 14.00
CA THR A 32 8.65 -31.90 14.28
C THR A 32 9.33 -31.41 13.01
N ASN A 33 9.45 -32.28 11.99
CA ASN A 33 10.01 -31.90 10.70
C ASN A 33 9.18 -30.79 10.02
N GLU A 34 7.85 -30.83 10.12
CA GLU A 34 7.00 -29.76 9.57
C GLU A 34 7.21 -28.43 10.29
N TYR A 35 7.38 -28.45 11.61
CA TYR A 35 7.64 -27.23 12.39
C TYR A 35 8.98 -26.60 12.04
N GLU A 36 10.03 -27.41 11.91
CA GLU A 36 11.34 -26.95 11.45
C GLU A 36 11.26 -26.35 10.05
N GLN A 37 10.55 -27.00 9.11
CA GLN A 37 10.33 -26.47 7.76
C GLN A 37 9.59 -25.13 7.75
N GLN A 38 8.58 -24.96 8.61
CA GLN A 38 7.84 -23.70 8.73
C GLN A 38 8.74 -22.57 9.24
N MET A 39 9.51 -22.83 10.29
CA MET A 39 10.45 -21.86 10.87
C MET A 39 11.57 -21.51 9.89
N GLU A 40 12.17 -22.49 9.22
CA GLU A 40 13.20 -22.29 8.19
C GLU A 40 12.65 -21.48 7.01
N PHE A 41 11.43 -21.76 6.56
CA PHE A 41 10.75 -21.00 5.52
C PHE A 41 10.66 -19.51 5.87
N VAL A 42 10.25 -19.17 7.09
CA VAL A 42 10.18 -17.77 7.54
C VAL A 42 11.57 -17.16 7.69
N LYS A 43 12.55 -17.86 8.26
CA LYS A 43 13.94 -17.36 8.36
C LYS A 43 14.55 -17.05 7.00
N LYS A 44 14.34 -17.93 6.02
CA LYS A 44 14.87 -17.81 4.67
C LYS A 44 14.44 -16.48 4.05
N TYR A 45 13.19 -16.06 4.27
CA TYR A 45 12.72 -14.75 3.85
C TYR A 45 13.60 -13.62 4.40
N TYR A 46 13.80 -13.54 5.70
CA TYR A 46 14.62 -12.47 6.30
C TYR A 46 16.06 -12.48 5.75
N ASN A 47 16.65 -13.67 5.63
CA ASN A 47 18.04 -13.81 5.20
C ASN A 47 18.26 -13.54 3.71
N GLU A 48 17.33 -13.88 2.84
CA GLU A 48 17.48 -13.64 1.39
C GLU A 48 17.06 -12.23 0.99
N TYR A 49 16.17 -11.63 1.76
CA TYR A 49 15.39 -10.50 1.30
C TYR A 49 15.69 -9.21 2.06
N LEU A 50 15.77 -9.29 3.38
CA LEU A 50 16.02 -8.14 4.25
C LEU A 50 17.52 -7.93 4.50
N SER A 51 18.36 -8.91 4.17
CA SER A 51 19.82 -8.81 4.21
C SER A 51 20.41 -7.86 3.17
N VAL A 52 19.62 -7.54 2.13
CA VAL A 52 20.00 -6.63 1.04
C VAL A 52 19.88 -5.18 1.51
N PRO A 53 20.85 -4.29 1.20
CA PRO A 53 20.80 -2.88 1.58
C PRO A 53 19.56 -2.15 1.08
N ASP A 54 19.11 -1.16 1.84
CA ASP A 54 18.02 -0.26 1.44
C ASP A 54 18.35 0.43 0.11
N GLY A 55 17.45 0.26 -0.87
CA GLY A 55 17.64 0.69 -2.26
C GLY A 55 17.97 -0.44 -3.25
N GLN A 56 18.46 -1.60 -2.77
CA GLN A 56 18.69 -2.79 -3.60
C GLN A 56 17.69 -3.93 -3.32
N ARG A 57 16.86 -3.77 -2.29
CA ARG A 57 15.76 -4.68 -1.95
C ARG A 57 14.77 -4.74 -3.13
N ARG A 58 14.73 -5.88 -3.83
CA ARG A 58 13.64 -6.25 -4.78
C ARG A 58 12.40 -6.66 -4.01
N PRO A 59 11.14 -6.65 -4.49
CA PRO A 59 9.94 -7.25 -3.86
C PRO A 59 10.07 -8.76 -3.59
N PRO A 60 9.41 -9.37 -2.57
CA PRO A 60 9.54 -10.81 -2.34
C PRO A 60 9.04 -11.55 -3.58
N PRO A 61 9.60 -12.73 -3.91
CA PRO A 61 9.04 -13.51 -5.01
C PRO A 61 7.56 -13.76 -4.73
N GLU A 62 6.70 -13.68 -5.74
CA GLU A 62 5.26 -13.90 -5.58
C GLU A 62 4.95 -15.26 -4.92
N ALA A 63 5.84 -16.23 -5.15
CA ALA A 63 5.83 -17.55 -4.54
C ALA A 63 6.13 -17.56 -3.03
N TYR A 64 6.41 -16.44 -2.37
CA TYR A 64 6.50 -16.36 -0.91
C TYR A 64 5.11 -16.31 -0.26
N PHE A 65 4.20 -15.58 -0.90
CA PHE A 65 2.84 -15.41 -0.41
C PHE A 65 1.93 -16.51 -0.93
N SER A 66 0.87 -16.81 -0.18
CA SER A 66 -0.21 -17.65 -0.67
C SER A 66 -0.85 -17.00 -1.90
N ARG A 67 -1.36 -17.81 -2.83
CA ARG A 67 -2.03 -17.30 -4.05
C ARG A 67 -3.03 -16.17 -3.79
N GLN A 68 -3.84 -16.29 -2.73
CA GLN A 68 -4.83 -15.27 -2.38
C GLN A 68 -4.18 -13.95 -1.90
N LEU A 69 -3.16 -14.02 -1.03
CA LEU A 69 -2.45 -12.84 -0.57
C LEU A 69 -1.64 -12.21 -1.72
N ALA A 70 -0.99 -13.02 -2.56
CA ALA A 70 -0.30 -12.54 -3.75
C ALA A 70 -1.24 -11.79 -4.69
N GLN A 71 -2.45 -12.30 -4.93
CA GLN A 71 -3.45 -11.63 -5.76
C GLN A 71 -3.92 -10.30 -5.14
N LEU A 72 -4.09 -10.25 -3.82
CA LEU A 72 -4.45 -9.02 -3.10
C LEU A 72 -3.34 -7.96 -3.23
N LEU A 73 -2.07 -8.35 -3.04
CA LEU A 73 -0.92 -7.46 -3.22
C LEU A 73 -0.77 -6.99 -4.67
N ALA A 74 -1.00 -7.88 -5.65
CA ALA A 74 -1.01 -7.52 -7.06
C ALA A 74 -2.12 -6.52 -7.38
N THR A 75 -3.31 -6.69 -6.79
CA THR A 75 -4.45 -5.77 -6.95
C THR A 75 -4.10 -4.39 -6.39
N ARG A 76 -3.50 -4.34 -5.19
CA ARG A 76 -2.99 -3.10 -4.60
C ARG A 76 -1.97 -2.41 -5.52
N ARG A 77 -0.98 -3.15 -6.04
CA ARG A 77 0.04 -2.60 -6.93
C ARG A 77 -0.58 -2.02 -8.20
N GLN A 78 -1.43 -2.79 -8.89
CA GLN A 78 -2.11 -2.36 -10.11
C GLN A 78 -2.98 -1.12 -9.87
N LEU A 79 -3.67 -1.06 -8.73
CA LEU A 79 -4.46 0.11 -8.35
C LEU A 79 -3.55 1.32 -8.10
N CYS A 80 -2.43 1.14 -7.38
CA CYS A 80 -1.47 2.20 -7.15
C CYS A 80 -0.90 2.74 -8.47
N GLU A 81 -0.45 1.87 -9.38
CA GLU A 81 0.09 2.26 -10.68
C GLU A 81 -0.93 3.05 -11.52
N ARG A 82 -2.19 2.59 -11.52
CA ARG A 82 -3.28 3.25 -12.24
C ARG A 82 -3.64 4.61 -11.65
N LEU A 83 -3.59 4.73 -10.33
CA LEU A 83 -3.95 5.95 -9.57
C LEU A 83 -2.72 6.81 -9.21
N ALA A 84 -1.54 6.50 -9.74
CA ALA A 84 -0.29 7.12 -9.33
C ALA A 84 -0.28 8.61 -9.67
N ARG A 85 -0.59 9.44 -8.67
CA ARG A 85 -0.64 10.92 -8.77
C ARG A 85 0.48 11.61 -7.98
N ASP A 86 1.02 10.93 -6.98
CA ASP A 86 1.88 11.55 -5.96
C ASP A 86 3.36 11.15 -6.13
N GLY A 87 3.74 10.46 -7.21
CA GLY A 87 5.13 9.99 -7.40
C GLY A 87 5.58 8.98 -6.34
N GLY A 88 4.63 8.55 -5.48
CA GLY A 88 4.83 7.52 -4.48
C GLY A 88 5.16 6.19 -5.13
N ARG A 89 5.97 5.41 -4.44
CA ARG A 89 6.38 4.08 -4.89
C ARG A 89 5.21 3.13 -4.70
N CYS A 90 4.92 2.30 -5.70
CA CYS A 90 3.86 1.29 -5.61
C CYS A 90 4.35 -0.05 -5.01
N ASP A 91 5.60 -0.09 -4.53
CA ASP A 91 6.31 -1.30 -4.11
C ASP A 91 6.54 -1.41 -2.58
N ASP A 92 5.92 -0.55 -1.77
CA ASP A 92 6.23 -0.35 -0.35
C ASP A 92 5.79 -1.48 0.61
N ILE A 93 5.55 -2.70 0.11
CA ILE A 93 5.29 -3.87 0.97
C ILE A 93 6.55 -4.26 1.73
N ALA A 94 7.74 -4.03 1.16
CA ALA A 94 9.01 -4.34 1.80
C ALA A 94 9.27 -3.48 3.04
N GLU A 95 8.77 -2.24 3.08
CA GLU A 95 8.93 -1.34 4.23
C GLU A 95 8.10 -1.82 5.43
N THR A 96 6.88 -2.31 5.19
CA THR A 96 6.02 -2.88 6.25
C THR A 96 6.61 -4.16 6.84
N LEU A 97 7.42 -4.88 6.06
CA LEU A 97 8.09 -6.13 6.46
C LEU A 97 9.53 -5.90 6.95
N SER A 98 10.05 -4.67 6.89
CA SER A 98 11.37 -4.36 7.41
C SER A 98 11.30 -4.19 8.93
N PRO A 99 12.11 -4.92 9.73
CA PRO A 99 12.17 -4.66 11.15
C PRO A 99 12.70 -3.25 11.41
N THR A 100 12.23 -2.60 12.47
CA THR A 100 12.58 -1.22 12.83
C THR A 100 14.09 -1.01 13.02
N ALA A 101 14.84 -2.10 13.30
CA ALA A 101 16.29 -2.12 13.48
C ALA A 101 17.10 -2.43 12.20
N ALA A 102 16.46 -2.50 11.02
CA ALA A 102 17.13 -2.87 9.77
C ALA A 102 17.83 -1.71 9.03
N SER A 103 17.78 -0.48 9.56
CA SER A 103 18.60 0.64 9.12
C SER A 103 19.81 0.67 10.08
N ASP A 104 21.05 0.38 9.68
CA ASP A 104 21.89 1.26 8.86
C ASP A 104 23.19 0.56 8.37
N ALA A 105 23.26 -0.77 8.34
CA ALA A 105 24.49 -1.46 7.94
C ALA A 105 24.21 -2.71 7.09
N GLY A 106 24.84 -2.78 5.91
CA GLY A 106 24.84 -3.99 5.09
C GLY A 106 25.26 -5.21 5.92
N GLY A 107 24.59 -6.36 5.70
CA GLY A 107 24.84 -7.58 6.46
C GLY A 107 23.79 -7.92 7.53
N PHE A 108 22.57 -7.39 7.41
CA PHE A 108 21.41 -7.85 8.18
C PHE A 108 21.20 -9.36 7.96
N THR A 109 21.06 -10.11 9.05
CA THR A 109 20.65 -11.52 9.03
C THR A 109 19.68 -11.72 10.18
N PHE A 110 18.82 -12.74 10.09
CA PHE A 110 17.83 -13.04 11.13
C PHE A 110 18.46 -13.05 12.54
N ASP A 111 19.59 -13.74 12.68
CA ASP A 111 20.28 -13.87 13.97
C ASP A 111 20.98 -12.56 14.41
N LYS A 112 21.63 -11.83 13.48
CA LYS A 112 22.28 -10.54 13.81
C LYS A 112 21.29 -9.46 14.20
N ALA A 113 20.05 -9.55 13.69
CA ALA A 113 18.96 -8.67 14.04
C ALA A 113 18.39 -8.96 15.45
N GLY A 114 18.89 -10.00 16.13
CA GLY A 114 18.36 -10.43 17.42
C GLY A 114 16.95 -10.99 17.32
N LEU A 115 16.52 -11.44 16.13
CA LEU A 115 15.21 -12.01 15.94
C LEU A 115 15.18 -13.45 16.47
N ARG A 116 14.04 -13.85 17.00
CA ARG A 116 13.78 -15.22 17.42
C ARG A 116 12.48 -15.70 16.79
N GLU A 117 12.56 -16.81 16.08
CA GLU A 117 11.40 -17.55 15.62
C GLU A 117 10.91 -18.54 16.67
N VAL A 118 9.60 -18.66 16.81
CA VAL A 118 8.95 -19.61 17.71
C VAL A 118 7.74 -20.20 17.00
N HIS A 119 7.64 -21.53 16.98
CA HIS A 119 6.42 -22.18 16.51
C HIS A 119 5.30 -21.97 17.54
N PHE A 120 4.16 -21.43 17.11
CA PHE A 120 3.02 -21.11 17.98
C PHE A 120 1.87 -22.12 17.86
N GLY A 121 2.08 -23.25 17.17
CA GLY A 121 1.07 -24.28 16.94
C GLY A 121 0.45 -24.24 15.55
N GLY A 122 0.01 -25.41 15.09
CA GLY A 122 -0.59 -25.58 13.77
C GLY A 122 0.34 -25.12 12.64
N THR A 123 -0.09 -24.10 11.89
CA THR A 123 0.65 -23.51 10.77
C THR A 123 1.13 -22.10 11.07
N THR A 124 1.51 -21.82 12.32
CA THR A 124 1.86 -20.47 12.77
C THR A 124 3.30 -20.38 13.26
N VAL A 125 4.00 -19.34 12.82
CA VAL A 125 5.36 -19.01 13.27
C VAL A 125 5.39 -17.57 13.75
N ASP A 126 5.80 -17.35 14.99
CA ASP A 126 6.06 -16.03 15.52
C ASP A 126 7.52 -15.65 15.29
N VAL A 127 7.77 -14.41 14.89
CA VAL A 127 9.10 -13.79 14.84
C VAL A 127 9.08 -12.62 15.81
N LEU A 128 9.86 -12.74 16.86
CA LEU A 128 9.92 -11.78 17.95
C LEU A 128 11.23 -10.98 17.85
N ASP A 129 11.11 -9.67 18.02
CA ASP A 129 12.26 -8.80 18.22
C ASP A 129 12.84 -9.05 19.62
N LYS A 130 14.17 -8.93 19.77
CA LYS A 130 14.77 -8.97 21.10
C LYS A 130 14.20 -7.82 21.94
N PRO A 131 13.58 -8.10 23.10
CA PRO A 131 13.03 -7.05 23.92
C PRO A 131 14.15 -6.11 24.41
N PRO A 132 13.97 -4.78 24.36
CA PRO A 132 14.97 -3.81 24.82
C PRO A 132 15.29 -3.93 26.31
N SER A 133 14.40 -4.51 27.11
CA SER A 133 14.60 -4.88 28.52
C SER A 133 13.74 -6.10 28.91
N GLU A 134 14.07 -6.80 30.00
CA GLU A 134 13.30 -7.98 30.47
C GLU A 134 11.82 -7.67 30.76
N ASP A 135 11.51 -6.43 31.15
CA ASP A 135 10.15 -5.97 31.47
C ASP A 135 9.37 -5.47 30.24
N SER A 136 9.99 -5.43 29.06
CA SER A 136 9.34 -4.94 27.84
C SER A 136 8.55 -6.03 27.14
N ILE A 137 7.36 -5.67 26.67
CA ILE A 137 6.51 -6.57 25.89
C ILE A 137 7.19 -6.84 24.54
N PRO A 138 7.41 -8.11 24.16
CA PRO A 138 8.01 -8.44 22.87
C PRO A 138 7.18 -7.84 21.72
N VAL A 139 7.83 -7.02 20.92
CA VAL A 139 7.30 -6.61 19.61
C VAL A 139 7.64 -7.72 18.63
N GLY A 140 6.76 -7.99 17.68
CA GLY A 140 6.97 -9.08 16.75
C GLY A 140 5.87 -9.21 15.73
N ARG A 141 6.01 -10.26 14.92
CA ARG A 141 5.12 -10.60 13.81
C ARG A 141 4.73 -12.06 13.92
N ARG A 142 3.47 -12.35 13.64
CA ARG A 142 2.96 -13.72 13.57
C ARG A 142 2.63 -14.07 12.12
N TYR A 143 3.37 -15.02 11.58
CA TYR A 143 3.17 -15.55 10.23
C TYR A 143 2.15 -16.68 10.27
N LEU A 144 1.02 -16.48 9.60
CA LEU A 144 0.04 -17.54 9.35
C LEU A 144 0.41 -18.22 8.04
N LEU A 145 0.70 -19.51 8.08
CA LEU A 145 1.18 -20.29 6.94
C LEU A 145 0.10 -21.21 6.39
N VAL A 146 0.21 -21.52 5.10
CA VAL A 146 -0.59 -22.53 4.40
C VAL A 146 0.31 -23.39 3.55
N LYS A 147 0.03 -24.70 3.50
CA LYS A 147 0.75 -25.65 2.64
C LYS A 147 0.07 -25.67 1.26
N GLN A 148 0.81 -25.29 0.23
CA GLN A 148 0.38 -25.36 -1.18
C GLN A 148 1.22 -26.42 -1.92
N ALA A 149 0.90 -26.70 -3.18
CA ALA A 149 1.59 -27.74 -3.97
C ALA A 149 3.10 -27.47 -4.06
N GLU A 150 3.48 -26.20 -4.02
CA GLU A 150 4.83 -25.70 -4.16
C GLU A 150 5.53 -25.44 -2.80
N GLY A 151 4.92 -25.87 -1.68
CA GLY A 151 5.45 -25.76 -0.32
C GLY A 151 4.69 -24.79 0.59
N TRP A 152 5.32 -24.39 1.71
CA TRP A 152 4.76 -23.43 2.66
C TRP A 152 4.67 -22.03 2.05
N ARG A 153 3.59 -21.31 2.37
CA ARG A 153 3.31 -19.95 1.89
C ARG A 153 2.73 -19.10 3.00
N VAL A 154 3.01 -17.80 2.98
CA VAL A 154 2.41 -16.85 3.93
C VAL A 154 0.98 -16.51 3.52
N ALA A 155 0.01 -16.87 4.35
CA ALA A 155 -1.40 -16.55 4.17
C ALA A 155 -1.78 -15.17 4.74
N ASN A 156 -1.17 -14.80 5.87
CA ASN A 156 -1.31 -13.49 6.50
C ASN A 156 -0.12 -13.24 7.46
N ILE A 157 0.09 -11.99 7.84
CA ILE A 157 1.05 -11.59 8.88
C ILE A 157 0.28 -10.72 9.87
N LEU A 158 0.31 -11.08 11.15
CA LEU A 158 -0.28 -10.28 12.22
C LEU A 158 0.82 -9.47 12.89
N TYR A 159 0.55 -8.21 13.18
CA TYR A 159 1.45 -7.32 13.90
C TYR A 159 1.08 -7.30 15.38
N SER A 160 2.08 -7.41 16.25
CA SER A 160 1.87 -7.28 17.69
C SER A 160 1.50 -5.83 18.02
N ARG A 161 0.36 -5.63 18.66
CA ARG A 161 -0.04 -4.34 19.24
C ARG A 161 -0.29 -4.54 20.72
N TRP A 162 0.49 -3.85 21.56
CA TRP A 162 0.47 -4.03 23.02
C TRP A 162 0.71 -5.48 23.47
N GLY A 163 1.48 -6.26 22.68
CA GLY A 163 1.79 -7.67 22.98
C GLY A 163 0.81 -8.69 22.45
N TYR A 164 -0.24 -8.25 21.75
CA TYR A 164 -1.28 -9.14 21.22
C TYR A 164 -1.29 -9.12 19.70
N PHE A 165 -1.41 -10.30 19.11
CA PHE A 165 -1.68 -10.48 17.69
C PHE A 165 -3.18 -10.53 17.46
N SER A 166 -3.70 -9.67 16.58
CA SER A 166 -5.11 -9.67 16.17
C SER A 166 -5.19 -9.68 14.65
N THR A 167 -6.27 -10.23 14.11
CA THR A 167 -6.63 -10.10 12.69
C THR A 167 -6.84 -8.64 12.30
N ASP A 168 -7.26 -7.80 13.26
CA ASP A 168 -7.49 -6.36 13.05
C ASP A 168 -6.20 -5.56 12.84
N ASN A 169 -5.04 -6.14 13.18
CA ASN A 169 -3.73 -5.55 12.92
C ASN A 169 -2.95 -6.54 12.05
N SER A 170 -3.36 -6.70 10.80
CA SER A 170 -2.78 -7.68 9.90
C SER A 170 -2.48 -7.11 8.53
N MET A 171 -1.48 -7.69 7.86
CA MET A 171 -1.07 -7.30 6.52
C MET A 171 -2.23 -7.36 5.51
N ARG A 172 -3.10 -8.37 5.61
CA ARG A 172 -4.30 -8.45 4.76
C ARG A 172 -5.20 -7.26 4.95
N GLN A 173 -5.51 -6.94 6.20
CA GLN A 173 -6.39 -5.82 6.52
C GLN A 173 -5.78 -4.49 6.10
N ASP A 174 -4.49 -4.25 6.39
CA ASP A 174 -3.79 -3.03 5.96
C ASP A 174 -3.82 -2.85 4.44
N VAL A 175 -3.66 -3.94 3.68
CA VAL A 175 -3.69 -3.90 2.21
C VAL A 175 -5.10 -3.65 1.69
N GLU A 176 -6.12 -4.28 2.29
CA GLU A 176 -7.52 -4.06 1.95
C GLU A 176 -7.94 -2.62 2.27
N GLU A 177 -7.58 -2.10 3.45
CA GLU A 177 -7.83 -0.72 3.86
C GLU A 177 -7.11 0.29 2.96
N ASP A 178 -5.85 0.04 2.56
CA ASP A 178 -5.14 0.90 1.60
C ASP A 178 -5.82 0.90 0.22
N ILE A 179 -6.27 -0.25 -0.27
CA ILE A 179 -7.06 -0.34 -1.52
C ILE A 179 -8.33 0.51 -1.40
N GLN A 180 -9.12 0.31 -0.34
CA GLN A 180 -10.37 1.05 -0.15
C GLN A 180 -10.13 2.54 0.02
N SER A 181 -9.13 2.93 0.81
CA SER A 181 -8.76 4.33 1.04
C SER A 181 -8.29 5.02 -0.23
N ARG A 182 -7.54 4.32 -1.10
CA ARG A 182 -7.14 4.86 -2.42
C ARG A 182 -8.33 5.05 -3.33
N LEU A 183 -9.21 4.05 -3.45
CA LEU A 183 -10.43 4.15 -4.25
C LEU A 183 -11.34 5.28 -3.74
N PHE A 184 -11.55 5.39 -2.43
CA PHE A 184 -12.34 6.45 -1.83
C PHE A 184 -11.78 7.83 -2.17
N ARG A 185 -10.48 8.07 -1.92
CA ARG A 185 -9.83 9.36 -2.19
C ARG A 185 -9.80 9.71 -3.68
N ALA A 186 -9.63 8.72 -4.56
CA ALA A 186 -9.65 8.90 -6.00
C ALA A 186 -11.06 9.16 -6.55
N GLY A 187 -12.06 8.54 -5.91
CA GLY A 187 -13.50 8.66 -6.18
C GLY A 187 -14.13 9.96 -5.68
N ASP A 188 -13.51 10.62 -4.71
CA ASP A 188 -14.01 11.86 -4.14
C ASP A 188 -13.43 13.08 -4.90
N ILE A 189 -14.31 13.83 -5.57
CA ILE A 189 -13.94 15.02 -6.33
C ILE A 189 -13.44 16.15 -5.42
N GLN A 190 -13.97 16.27 -4.20
CA GLN A 190 -13.51 17.28 -3.25
C GLN A 190 -12.08 16.97 -2.80
N VAL A 191 -11.80 15.71 -2.45
CA VAL A 191 -10.45 15.28 -2.08
C VAL A 191 -9.48 15.46 -3.24
N THR A 192 -9.87 15.03 -4.44
CA THR A 192 -9.01 15.15 -5.64
C THR A 192 -8.74 16.59 -6.01
N ALA A 193 -9.78 17.43 -6.15
CA ALA A 193 -9.62 18.84 -6.50
C ALA A 193 -8.85 19.60 -5.42
N GLY A 194 -9.07 19.29 -4.13
CA GLY A 194 -8.31 19.89 -3.03
C GLY A 194 -6.81 19.64 -3.12
N LYS A 195 -6.40 18.41 -3.44
CA LYS A 195 -5.00 18.08 -3.72
C LYS A 195 -4.46 18.83 -4.94
N VAL A 196 -5.21 18.87 -6.03
CA VAL A 196 -4.82 19.60 -7.25
C VAL A 196 -4.59 21.08 -6.94
N PHE A 197 -5.51 21.74 -6.24
CA PHE A 197 -5.34 23.16 -5.88
C PHE A 197 -4.18 23.40 -4.92
N GLN A 198 -3.87 22.46 -4.02
CA GLN A 198 -2.66 22.54 -3.18
C GLN A 198 -1.38 22.47 -4.02
N VAL A 199 -1.30 21.53 -4.96
CA VAL A 199 -0.17 21.39 -5.88
C VAL A 199 -0.03 22.63 -6.77
N LEU A 200 -1.15 23.11 -7.31
CA LEU A 200 -1.19 24.27 -8.18
C LEU A 200 -0.89 25.57 -7.44
N LYS A 201 -1.05 25.65 -6.11
CA LYS A 201 -0.73 26.85 -5.32
C LYS A 201 0.77 27.11 -5.22
N ASN A 202 1.58 26.05 -5.18
CA ASN A 202 3.02 26.14 -4.94
C ASN A 202 3.79 26.02 -6.26
N GLU A 203 4.52 27.08 -6.61
CA GLU A 203 5.31 27.15 -7.85
C GLU A 203 6.30 25.99 -8.00
N ASN A 204 6.90 25.56 -6.88
CA ASN A 204 7.87 24.46 -6.86
C ASN A 204 7.24 23.09 -7.17
N THR A 205 5.92 22.97 -7.07
CA THR A 205 5.20 21.70 -7.32
C THR A 205 4.30 21.76 -8.56
N LEU A 206 4.34 22.82 -9.37
CA LEU A 206 3.46 22.94 -10.55
C LEU A 206 3.61 21.78 -11.54
N ALA A 207 4.82 21.26 -11.71
CA ALA A 207 5.07 20.09 -12.55
C ALA A 207 4.32 18.84 -12.08
N ASP A 208 4.00 18.74 -10.78
CA ASP A 208 3.26 17.60 -10.24
C ASP A 208 1.77 17.64 -10.60
N ALA A 209 1.23 18.79 -11.03
CA ALA A 209 -0.16 18.90 -11.47
C ALA A 209 -0.44 18.07 -12.73
N GLU A 210 0.57 17.86 -13.59
CA GLU A 210 0.46 16.98 -14.77
C GLU A 210 0.07 15.55 -14.40
N ARG A 211 0.38 15.11 -13.16
CA ARG A 211 0.05 13.76 -12.67
C ARG A 211 -1.45 13.57 -12.44
N TYR A 212 -2.22 14.66 -12.41
CA TYR A 212 -3.67 14.66 -12.27
C TYR A 212 -4.38 14.80 -13.62
N ILE A 213 -3.64 14.90 -14.73
CA ILE A 213 -4.17 15.04 -16.08
C ILE A 213 -4.36 13.68 -16.73
N LYS A 214 -5.55 13.46 -17.29
CA LYS A 214 -5.75 12.35 -18.23
C LYS A 214 -5.45 12.84 -19.63
N TYR A 215 -4.52 12.16 -20.30
CA TYR A 215 -4.18 12.44 -21.68
C TYR A 215 -5.02 11.59 -22.65
N PRO A 216 -5.44 12.15 -23.80
CA PRO A 216 -5.23 13.54 -24.22
C PRO A 216 -6.10 14.54 -23.44
N VAL A 217 -5.57 15.74 -23.20
CA VAL A 217 -6.23 16.82 -22.45
C VAL A 217 -6.62 17.96 -23.38
N GLN A 218 -7.76 18.60 -23.12
CA GLN A 218 -8.18 19.80 -23.85
C GLN A 218 -7.65 21.07 -23.16
N LEU A 219 -6.89 21.90 -23.88
CA LEU A 219 -6.35 23.17 -23.40
C LEU A 219 -7.00 24.32 -24.15
N CYS A 220 -7.69 25.23 -23.45
CA CYS A 220 -8.29 26.42 -24.06
C CYS A 220 -7.58 27.69 -23.56
N GLY A 221 -7.21 28.54 -24.52
CA GLY A 221 -6.60 29.83 -24.25
C GLY A 221 -7.58 30.83 -23.63
N LYS A 222 -7.08 32.03 -23.33
CA LYS A 222 -7.89 33.15 -22.82
C LYS A 222 -8.92 33.65 -23.84
N ASP A 223 -8.67 33.41 -25.12
CA ASP A 223 -9.57 33.66 -26.24
C ASP A 223 -10.68 32.61 -26.41
N GLY A 224 -10.66 31.55 -25.58
CA GLY A 224 -11.61 30.44 -25.64
C GLY A 224 -11.30 29.42 -26.74
N LEU A 225 -10.22 29.60 -27.52
CA LEU A 225 -9.82 28.64 -28.54
C LEU A 225 -9.18 27.42 -27.87
N CYS A 226 -9.74 26.24 -28.16
CA CYS A 226 -9.32 24.98 -27.58
C CYS A 226 -8.44 24.17 -28.54
N SER A 227 -7.43 23.51 -27.98
CA SER A 227 -6.59 22.53 -28.66
C SER A 227 -6.48 21.27 -27.80
N THR A 228 -6.10 20.15 -28.41
CA THR A 228 -5.84 18.90 -27.69
C THR A 228 -4.33 18.74 -27.53
N ALA A 229 -3.89 18.37 -26.33
CA ALA A 229 -2.49 18.12 -26.01
C ALA A 229 -2.27 16.68 -25.53
N GLN A 230 -1.12 16.12 -25.91
CA GLN A 230 -0.68 14.80 -25.48
C GLN A 230 0.20 14.90 -24.24
N LYS A 231 0.50 13.74 -23.65
CA LYS A 231 1.49 13.66 -22.57
C LYS A 231 2.82 14.25 -23.05
N ASP A 232 3.49 14.99 -22.16
CA ASP A 232 4.77 15.67 -22.40
C ASP A 232 4.73 16.85 -23.39
N ASP A 233 3.56 17.23 -23.92
CA ASP A 233 3.40 18.43 -24.74
C ASP A 233 3.73 19.69 -23.89
N PRO A 234 4.72 20.52 -24.30
CA PRO A 234 5.12 21.70 -23.53
C PRO A 234 3.97 22.70 -23.31
N LYS A 235 2.92 22.69 -24.14
CA LYS A 235 1.74 23.52 -23.96
C LYS A 235 0.98 23.23 -22.68
N VAL A 236 1.04 22.00 -22.17
CA VAL A 236 0.39 21.62 -20.91
C VAL A 236 1.03 22.38 -19.76
N ARG A 237 2.37 22.31 -19.66
CA ARG A 237 3.14 23.05 -18.65
C ARG A 237 2.93 24.55 -18.75
N GLN A 238 2.94 25.10 -19.96
CA GLN A 238 2.66 26.52 -20.17
C GLN A 238 1.25 26.89 -19.69
N THR A 239 0.25 26.06 -20.00
CA THR A 239 -1.15 26.32 -19.60
C THR A 239 -1.33 26.24 -18.08
N ILE A 240 -0.66 25.30 -17.41
CA ILE A 240 -0.63 25.20 -15.94
C ILE A 240 0.03 26.45 -15.33
N ALA A 241 1.16 26.90 -15.88
CA ALA A 241 1.85 28.11 -15.43
C ALA A 241 0.98 29.36 -15.65
N ASP A 242 0.30 29.47 -16.79
CA ASP A 242 -0.61 30.58 -17.08
C ASP A 242 -1.82 30.58 -16.13
N TRP A 243 -2.35 29.40 -15.78
CA TRP A 243 -3.40 29.24 -14.78
C TRP A 243 -2.92 29.69 -13.39
N HIS A 244 -1.72 29.26 -12.97
CA HIS A 244 -1.11 29.67 -11.70
C HIS A 244 -0.90 31.17 -11.65
N ALA A 245 -0.32 31.76 -12.69
CA ALA A 245 -0.07 33.19 -12.76
C ALA A 245 -1.36 34.02 -12.67
N ALA A 246 -2.45 33.53 -13.26
CA ALA A 246 -3.76 34.21 -13.20
C ALA A 246 -4.37 34.21 -11.79
N HIS A 247 -4.04 33.22 -10.94
CA HIS A 247 -4.58 33.07 -9.59
C HIS A 247 -3.64 33.56 -8.48
N TYR A 248 -2.32 33.43 -8.66
CA TYR A 248 -1.33 33.56 -7.59
C TYR A 248 -0.24 34.60 -7.84
N ASN A 249 0.04 35.01 -9.08
CA ASN A 249 1.08 36.03 -9.37
C ASN A 249 0.61 37.48 -9.20
N ARG A 250 -0.51 37.73 -8.52
CA ARG A 250 -0.83 39.07 -8.02
C ARG A 250 -0.13 39.32 -6.70
N VAL A 251 1.18 39.55 -6.81
CA VAL A 251 1.93 40.31 -5.82
C VAL A 251 1.39 41.75 -5.89
N GLY A 252 0.42 42.05 -5.04
CA GLY A 252 0.27 43.41 -4.54
C GLY A 252 1.32 43.58 -3.45
N ASP A 253 2.04 44.69 -3.45
CA ASP A 253 3.09 45.07 -2.50
C ASP A 253 2.60 45.27 -1.04
N ASP A 254 1.52 44.59 -0.64
CA ASP A 254 0.92 44.71 0.67
C ASP A 254 1.09 43.39 1.45
N PRO A 255 2.10 43.32 2.35
CA PRO A 255 2.36 42.14 3.16
C PRO A 255 1.23 41.78 4.13
N ASP A 256 0.21 42.64 4.29
CA ASP A 256 -0.98 42.39 5.10
C ASP A 256 -2.19 41.88 4.28
N ASP A 257 -2.09 41.76 2.95
CA ASP A 257 -3.19 41.35 2.07
C ASP A 257 -3.26 39.82 1.88
N ASP A 258 -3.18 39.07 2.98
CA ASP A 258 -3.27 37.60 3.06
C ASP A 258 -4.69 37.05 2.73
N HIS A 259 -5.55 37.87 2.13
CA HIS A 259 -6.99 37.60 1.97
C HIS A 259 -7.50 37.66 0.53
N ARG A 260 -6.66 37.88 -0.49
CA ARG A 260 -7.13 38.00 -1.89
C ARG A 260 -6.79 36.86 -2.83
N PHE A 261 -6.26 35.74 -2.31
CA PHE A 261 -6.25 34.50 -3.07
C PHE A 261 -7.67 33.96 -3.10
N VAL A 262 -8.40 34.23 -4.20
CA VAL A 262 -9.65 33.54 -4.51
C VAL A 262 -9.28 32.10 -4.88
N ILE A 263 -9.00 31.28 -3.87
CA ILE A 263 -9.04 29.83 -4.03
C ILE A 263 -10.49 29.55 -4.45
N PRO A 264 -10.74 28.83 -5.56
CA PRO A 264 -12.08 28.36 -5.88
C PRO A 264 -12.61 27.69 -4.62
N THR A 265 -13.61 28.31 -3.99
CA THR A 265 -13.95 27.96 -2.61
C THR A 265 -14.31 26.49 -2.57
N MET A 266 -13.50 25.67 -1.89
CA MET A 266 -13.73 24.24 -1.71
C MET A 266 -15.14 23.93 -1.16
N ALA A 267 -15.74 24.90 -0.48
CA ALA A 267 -17.13 24.88 0.01
C ALA A 267 -18.19 24.73 -1.09
N ARG A 268 -17.84 24.80 -2.38
CA ARG A 268 -18.78 24.69 -3.50
C ARG A 268 -18.54 23.51 -4.43
N VAL A 269 -17.63 22.58 -4.11
CA VAL A 269 -17.49 21.37 -4.92
C VAL A 269 -18.73 20.50 -4.66
N PRO A 270 -19.61 20.29 -5.64
CA PRO A 270 -20.83 19.53 -5.42
C PRO A 270 -20.47 18.09 -5.03
N ALA A 271 -21.22 17.53 -4.09
CA ALA A 271 -21.13 16.11 -3.74
C ALA A 271 -21.75 15.31 -4.89
N GLU A 272 -20.99 15.13 -5.96
CA GLU A 272 -21.43 14.43 -7.16
C GLU A 272 -21.07 12.94 -7.07
N PRO A 273 -22.00 12.02 -7.42
CA PRO A 273 -21.65 10.61 -7.50
C PRO A 273 -20.57 10.38 -8.54
N ALA A 274 -19.62 9.51 -8.21
CA ALA A 274 -18.51 9.11 -9.06
C ALA A 274 -19.00 8.10 -10.11
N GLU A 275 -19.31 8.60 -11.29
CA GLU A 275 -19.87 7.81 -12.40
C GLU A 275 -18.99 7.95 -13.64
N GLU A 276 -18.66 6.84 -14.29
CA GLU A 276 -17.73 6.81 -15.42
C GLU A 276 -18.18 7.77 -16.54
N GLY A 277 -17.27 8.62 -17.00
CA GLY A 277 -17.52 9.64 -18.02
C GLY A 277 -18.16 10.93 -17.49
N LYS A 278 -18.55 10.99 -16.21
CA LYS A 278 -19.11 12.19 -15.61
C LYS A 278 -18.10 13.33 -15.57
N VAL A 279 -18.56 14.55 -15.87
CA VAL A 279 -17.74 15.75 -15.88
C VAL A 279 -18.18 16.74 -14.80
N VAL A 280 -17.23 17.23 -14.00
CA VAL A 280 -17.42 18.31 -13.03
C VAL A 280 -16.50 19.46 -13.38
N VAL A 281 -17.04 20.68 -13.47
CA VAL A 281 -16.26 21.88 -13.79
C VAL A 281 -16.05 22.69 -12.52
N LEU A 282 -14.80 22.94 -12.17
CA LEU A 282 -14.38 23.76 -11.04
C LEU A 282 -13.44 24.84 -11.56
N ASP A 283 -13.93 26.08 -11.62
CA ASP A 283 -13.20 27.22 -12.22
C ASP A 283 -12.77 26.89 -13.68
N ALA A 284 -11.49 26.99 -14.01
CA ALA A 284 -10.95 26.66 -15.33
C ALA A 284 -10.73 25.15 -15.53
N LEU A 285 -10.85 24.33 -14.49
CA LEU A 285 -10.53 22.90 -14.55
C LEU A 285 -11.81 22.10 -14.74
N SER A 286 -11.86 21.26 -15.78
CA SER A 286 -12.88 20.22 -15.89
C SER A 286 -12.27 18.88 -15.50
N TYR A 287 -12.96 18.19 -14.62
CA TYR A 287 -12.61 16.87 -14.13
C TYR A 287 -13.55 15.85 -14.75
N THR A 288 -13.02 14.79 -15.34
CA THR A 288 -13.78 13.63 -15.79
C THR A 288 -13.51 12.45 -14.86
N PHE A 289 -14.56 11.79 -14.38
CA PHE A 289 -14.39 10.53 -13.66
C PHE A 289 -14.12 9.42 -14.67
N GLN A 290 -12.93 8.83 -14.59
CA GLN A 290 -12.50 7.76 -15.48
C GLN A 290 -11.58 6.78 -14.74
N ASP A 291 -11.70 5.49 -15.05
CA ASP A 291 -10.84 4.44 -14.47
C ASP A 291 -10.89 4.46 -12.93
N GLN A 292 -12.08 4.72 -12.36
CA GLN A 292 -12.34 4.84 -10.92
C GLN A 292 -11.71 6.07 -10.23
N ALA A 293 -11.38 7.12 -10.98
CA ALA A 293 -10.76 8.32 -10.41
C ALA A 293 -11.11 9.61 -11.16
N TRP A 294 -11.08 10.75 -10.46
CA TRP A 294 -11.29 12.06 -11.08
C TRP A 294 -10.02 12.61 -11.74
N TRP A 295 -10.03 12.88 -13.04
CA TRP A 295 -8.88 13.39 -13.78
C TRP A 295 -9.16 14.72 -14.43
N ILE A 296 -8.19 15.62 -14.47
CA ILE A 296 -8.28 16.84 -15.27
C ILE A 296 -8.31 16.43 -16.74
N SER A 297 -9.43 16.71 -17.41
CA SER A 297 -9.67 16.44 -18.83
C SER A 297 -9.69 17.71 -19.67
N LYS A 298 -9.89 18.87 -19.04
CA LYS A 298 -9.83 20.17 -19.69
C LYS A 298 -9.29 21.27 -18.77
N ILE A 299 -8.46 22.15 -19.32
CA ILE A 299 -8.05 23.42 -18.70
C ILE A 299 -8.52 24.56 -19.60
N ASP A 300 -9.38 25.45 -19.10
CA ASP A 300 -10.06 26.50 -19.85
C ASP A 300 -9.75 27.88 -19.28
N LEU A 301 -8.69 28.52 -19.79
CA LEU A 301 -8.21 29.79 -19.26
C LEU A 301 -9.19 30.95 -19.50
N SER A 302 -10.17 30.81 -20.40
CA SER A 302 -11.23 31.81 -20.61
C SER A 302 -12.20 31.90 -19.42
N LYS A 303 -12.26 30.86 -18.58
CA LYS A 303 -13.14 30.78 -17.41
C LYS A 303 -12.50 31.29 -16.13
N VAL A 304 -11.21 31.60 -16.15
CA VAL A 304 -10.52 32.16 -14.98
C VAL A 304 -11.16 33.51 -14.67
N ILE A 305 -11.92 33.58 -13.57
CA ILE A 305 -12.56 34.82 -13.14
C ILE A 305 -11.47 35.75 -12.61
N VAL A 306 -11.06 36.71 -13.44
CA VAL A 306 -10.19 37.81 -12.98
C VAL A 306 -11.02 38.65 -12.01
N SER A 307 -10.82 38.43 -10.71
CA SER A 307 -11.27 39.31 -9.62
C SER A 307 -10.64 40.70 -9.81
N GLY A 308 -11.21 41.51 -10.71
CA GLY A 308 -10.70 42.81 -11.13
C GLY A 308 -11.78 43.76 -11.62
N ALA A 309 -13.05 43.34 -11.61
CA ALA A 309 -14.17 44.25 -11.80
C ALA A 309 -14.43 45.00 -10.49
N ARG A 310 -13.76 46.13 -10.35
CA ARG A 310 -14.03 47.23 -9.41
C ARG A 310 -15.54 47.38 -9.15
N HIS A 311 -15.98 47.15 -7.91
CA HIS A 311 -17.08 47.94 -7.36
C HIS A 311 -16.54 49.35 -7.06
N VAL A 312 -16.47 50.19 -8.09
CA VAL A 312 -16.60 51.64 -7.89
C VAL A 312 -18.10 51.88 -7.87
N ILE A 313 -18.66 51.89 -6.66
CA ILE A 313 -19.96 52.51 -6.41
C ILE A 313 -19.68 54.02 -6.46
N GLN A 314 -20.26 54.70 -7.47
CA GLN A 314 -20.40 56.15 -7.47
C GLN A 314 -21.44 56.57 -6.42
#